data_AF-A0A377XNL4-F1
#
_entry.id   AF-A0A377XNL4-F1
#
_cell.length_a   1.000
_cell.length_b   1.000
_cell.length_c   1.000
_cell.angle_alpha   90.00
_cell.angle_beta   90.00
_cell.angle_gamma   90.00
#
_symmetry.space_group_name_H-M   'P 1'
#
loop_
_entity.id
_entity.type
_entity.pdbx_description
1 polymer ?
#
loop_
_entity_poly.entity_id
_entity_poly.type
_entity_poly.pdbx_seq_one_letter_code
_entity_poly.pdbx_strand_id
1 'polypeptide(L)'
;MAVTGCDSVMIGRGALNVPNLSRVIKYNEPRMPWPQVVQLLQKYTRLEKQGDTGLYHVARIKQWLGYLRKEYTEALTLFNEIRALQTSAEIAAAIGRY
;
A
#
# COMPACT_ATOMS: atom_id res chain seq x y z
N MET A 1 -13.26 -0.33 -30.04
CA MET A 1 -13.74 -0.11 -28.65
C MET A 1 -15.14 -0.71 -28.54
N ALA A 2 -15.31 -1.91 -27.99
CA ALA A 2 -16.60 -2.61 -28.12
C ALA A 2 -16.94 -3.65 -27.02
N VAL A 3 -16.34 -3.61 -25.83
CA VAL A 3 -16.74 -4.56 -24.77
C VAL A 3 -17.88 -4.02 -23.90
N THR A 4 -17.78 -2.77 -23.42
CA THR A 4 -18.84 -2.14 -22.61
C THR A 4 -19.30 -0.78 -23.15
N GLY A 5 -18.46 -0.08 -23.90
CA GLY A 5 -18.73 1.28 -24.38
C GLY A 5 -18.62 2.37 -23.31
N CYS A 6 -18.28 2.03 -22.05
CA CYS A 6 -18.09 3.01 -20.99
C CYS A 6 -16.79 3.80 -21.15
N ASP A 7 -16.86 5.10 -20.86
CA ASP A 7 -15.71 6.01 -20.73
C ASP A 7 -15.17 6.11 -19.28
N SER A 8 -15.91 5.53 -18.35
CA SER A 8 -15.69 5.60 -16.90
C SER A 8 -15.58 4.20 -16.31
N VAL A 9 -14.65 4.00 -15.37
CA VAL A 9 -14.41 2.70 -14.72
C VAL A 9 -14.20 2.89 -13.22
N MET A 10 -14.64 1.91 -12.43
CA MET A 10 -14.38 1.83 -10.99
C MET A 10 -13.20 0.88 -10.73
N ILE A 11 -12.24 1.32 -9.93
CA ILE A 11 -11.11 0.49 -9.48
C ILE A 11 -11.21 0.25 -7.97
N GLY A 12 -11.20 -1.02 -7.58
CA GLY A 12 -11.18 -1.44 -6.18
C GLY A 12 -9.79 -1.94 -5.76
N ARG A 13 -9.66 -3.27 -5.63
CA ARG A 13 -8.44 -3.96 -5.17
C ARG A 13 -7.17 -3.56 -5.93
N GLY A 14 -7.28 -3.31 -7.23
CA GLY A 14 -6.14 -2.87 -8.06
C GLY A 14 -5.48 -1.59 -7.55
N ALA A 15 -6.24 -0.66 -6.97
CA ALA A 15 -5.70 0.59 -6.43
C ALA A 15 -4.83 0.38 -5.17
N LEU A 16 -5.04 -0.71 -4.43
CA LEU A 16 -4.17 -1.09 -3.31
C LEU A 16 -2.91 -1.83 -3.79
N ASN A 17 -3.04 -2.61 -4.86
CA ASN A 17 -1.94 -3.32 -5.49
C ASN A 17 -0.94 -2.37 -6.16
N VAL A 18 -1.43 -1.34 -6.86
CA VAL A 18 -0.62 -0.31 -7.54
C VAL A 18 -1.11 1.06 -7.08
N PRO A 19 -0.40 1.75 -6.18
CA PRO A 19 -0.91 2.97 -5.55
C PRO A 19 -1.21 4.13 -6.51
N ASN A 20 -0.55 4.19 -7.69
CA ASN A 20 -0.83 5.17 -8.75
C ASN A 20 -1.71 4.62 -9.89
N LEU A 21 -2.49 3.55 -9.67
CA LEU A 21 -3.21 2.85 -10.76
C LEU A 21 -4.08 3.78 -11.62
N SER A 22 -4.67 4.82 -11.04
CA SER A 22 -5.46 5.80 -11.81
C SER A 22 -4.65 6.50 -12.90
N ARG A 23 -3.37 6.81 -12.64
CA ARG A 23 -2.45 7.43 -13.60
C ARG A 23 -1.95 6.42 -14.63
N VAL A 24 -1.68 5.19 -14.20
CA VAL A 24 -1.36 4.07 -15.10
C VAL A 24 -2.49 3.88 -16.13
N ILE A 25 -3.75 3.83 -15.68
CA ILE A 25 -4.91 3.66 -16.57
C ILE A 25 -5.11 4.87 -17.50
N LYS A 26 -5.07 6.10 -16.95
CA LYS A 26 -5.39 7.30 -17.73
C LYS A 26 -4.29 7.73 -18.69
N TYR A 27 -3.02 7.55 -18.31
CA TYR A 27 -1.88 8.17 -18.99
C TYR A 27 -0.80 7.16 -19.40
N ASN A 28 -1.03 5.87 -19.18
CA ASN A 28 -0.05 4.81 -19.41
C ASN A 28 1.30 5.06 -18.71
N GLU A 29 1.25 5.69 -17.54
CA GLU A 29 2.43 5.87 -16.71
C GLU A 29 2.94 4.53 -16.16
N PRO A 30 4.25 4.41 -15.85
CA PRO A 30 4.74 3.26 -15.14
C PRO A 30 4.08 3.16 -13.75
N ARG A 31 3.94 1.92 -13.25
CA ARG A 31 3.54 1.69 -11.86
C ARG A 31 4.48 2.42 -10.90
N MET A 32 3.94 2.90 -9.79
CA MET A 32 4.68 3.65 -8.76
C MET A 32 5.93 2.84 -8.35
N PRO A 33 7.15 3.39 -8.48
CA PRO A 33 8.36 2.71 -8.05
C PRO A 33 8.33 2.39 -6.56
N TRP A 34 8.94 1.27 -6.16
CA TRP A 34 8.94 0.80 -4.78
C TRP A 34 9.35 1.86 -3.74
N PRO A 35 10.40 2.69 -3.94
CA PRO A 35 10.76 3.73 -2.97
C PRO A 35 9.62 4.73 -2.69
N GLN A 36 8.79 5.05 -3.69
CA GLN A 36 7.65 5.94 -3.50
C GLN A 36 6.50 5.25 -2.76
N VAL A 37 6.32 3.93 -2.97
CA VAL A 37 5.38 3.12 -2.19
C VAL A 37 5.79 3.12 -0.71
N VAL A 38 7.08 2.95 -0.42
CA VAL A 38 7.62 3.01 0.95
C VAL A 38 7.37 4.38 1.58
N GLN A 39 7.66 5.48 0.86
CA GLN A 39 7.36 6.83 1.34
C GLN A 39 5.86 7.01 1.68
N LEU A 40 4.97 6.40 0.89
CA LEU A 40 3.53 6.42 1.17
C LEU A 40 3.19 5.65 2.46
N LEU A 41 3.82 4.49 2.69
CA LEU A 41 3.66 3.72 3.92
C LEU A 41 4.22 4.48 5.15
N GLN A 42 5.39 5.11 5.01
CA GLN A 42 5.99 5.96 6.05
C GLN A 42 5.12 7.16 6.40
N LYS A 43 4.48 7.77 5.40
CA LYS A 43 3.49 8.82 5.64
C LYS A 43 2.29 8.26 6.39
N TYR A 44 1.80 7.10 5.99
CA TYR A 44 0.61 6.50 6.60
C TYR A 44 0.79 6.16 8.08
N THR A 45 1.96 5.65 8.48
CA THR A 45 2.25 5.35 9.90
C THR A 45 2.28 6.58 10.81
N ARG A 46 2.45 7.79 10.23
CA ARG A 46 2.42 9.07 10.97
C ARG A 46 1.02 9.68 11.04
N LEU A 47 0.04 9.15 10.31
CA LEU A 47 -1.32 9.66 10.37
C LEU A 47 -2.00 9.15 11.63
N GLU A 48 -2.45 10.08 12.47
CA GLU A 48 -3.26 9.75 13.63
C GLU A 48 -4.61 9.18 13.18
N LYS A 49 -5.05 8.14 13.87
CA LYS A 49 -6.38 7.58 13.69
C LYS A 49 -7.21 7.89 14.92
N GLN A 50 -8.17 8.81 14.79
CA GLN A 50 -9.13 9.08 15.85
C GLN A 50 -9.87 7.79 16.24
N GLY A 51 -9.89 7.50 17.54
CA GLY A 51 -10.48 6.29 18.10
C GLY A 51 -9.62 5.02 17.96
N ASP A 52 -8.32 5.15 17.66
CA ASP A 52 -7.42 4.00 17.64
C ASP A 52 -7.22 3.42 19.05
N THR A 53 -7.34 2.10 19.15
CA THR A 53 -7.06 1.31 20.35
C THR A 53 -5.58 0.90 20.46
N GLY A 54 -4.74 1.33 19.51
CA GLY A 54 -3.28 1.17 19.48
C GLY A 54 -2.77 0.21 18.39
N LEU A 55 -3.68 -0.52 17.73
CA LEU A 55 -3.35 -1.58 16.76
C LEU A 55 -3.75 -1.27 15.32
N TYR A 56 -4.31 -0.09 15.05
CA TYR A 56 -4.78 0.26 13.72
C TYR A 56 -3.68 0.11 12.65
N HIS A 57 -2.52 0.72 12.88
CA HIS A 57 -1.43 0.68 11.90
C HIS A 57 -0.82 -0.72 11.75
N VAL A 58 -0.78 -1.51 12.83
CA VAL A 58 -0.38 -2.93 12.76
C VAL A 58 -1.28 -3.69 11.80
N ALA A 59 -2.60 -3.55 11.94
CA ALA A 59 -3.55 -4.25 11.09
C ALA A 59 -3.52 -3.74 9.64
N ARG A 60 -3.53 -2.43 9.43
CA ARG A 60 -3.68 -1.82 8.10
C ARG A 60 -2.43 -1.90 7.25
N ILE A 61 -1.25 -1.76 7.83
CA ILE A 61 0.00 -1.94 7.09
C ILE A 61 0.16 -3.39 6.64
N LYS A 62 -0.06 -4.36 7.54
CA LYS A 62 0.00 -5.79 7.18
C LYS A 62 -1.02 -6.12 6.10
N GLN A 63 -2.24 -5.59 6.21
CA GLN A 63 -3.27 -5.73 5.19
C GLN A 63 -2.82 -5.17 3.84
N TRP A 64 -2.29 -3.95 3.81
CA TRP A 64 -1.88 -3.30 2.56
C TRP A 64 -0.68 -3.97 1.91
N LEU A 65 0.34 -4.36 2.68
CA LEU A 65 1.45 -5.16 2.16
C LEU A 65 0.98 -6.52 1.58
N GLY A 66 -0.09 -7.09 2.14
CA GLY A 66 -0.76 -8.26 1.57
C GLY A 66 -1.32 -8.05 0.16
N TYR A 67 -1.72 -6.82 -0.20
CA TYR A 67 -2.09 -6.43 -1.56
C TYR A 67 -0.84 -6.13 -2.41
N LEU A 68 0.07 -5.31 -1.90
CA LEU A 68 1.27 -4.84 -2.62
C LEU A 68 2.17 -6.00 -3.09
N ARG A 69 2.29 -7.08 -2.31
CA ARG A 69 3.11 -8.26 -2.69
C ARG A 69 2.68 -8.96 -3.98
N LYS A 70 1.51 -8.63 -4.53
CA LYS A 70 1.09 -9.11 -5.86
C LYS A 70 1.83 -8.43 -7.00
N GLU A 71 2.29 -7.20 -6.78
CA GLU A 71 2.93 -6.37 -7.80
C GLU A 71 4.40 -6.06 -7.48
N TYR A 72 4.74 -5.99 -6.19
CA TYR A 72 6.06 -5.62 -5.69
C TYR A 72 6.70 -6.79 -4.95
N THR A 73 7.82 -7.31 -5.46
CA THR A 73 8.53 -8.41 -4.80
C THR A 73 9.15 -7.93 -3.48
N GLU A 74 9.57 -6.67 -3.42
CA GLU A 74 10.10 -6.02 -2.22
C GLU A 74 9.08 -5.96 -1.07
N ALA A 75 7.78 -5.87 -1.40
CA ALA A 75 6.72 -5.89 -0.40
C ALA A 75 6.63 -7.24 0.34
N LEU A 76 7.03 -8.35 -0.29
CA LEU A 76 7.08 -9.65 0.38
C LEU A 76 8.18 -9.66 1.45
N THR A 77 9.35 -9.10 1.14
CA THR A 77 10.46 -8.96 2.10
C THR A 77 10.03 -8.13 3.31
N LEU A 78 9.48 -6.93 3.07
CA LEU A 78 9.01 -6.07 4.14
C LEU A 78 7.86 -6.73 4.94
N PHE A 79 6.92 -7.41 4.27
CA PHE A 79 5.83 -8.12 4.96
C PHE A 79 6.37 -9.21 5.89
N ASN A 80 7.35 -9.99 5.46
CA ASN A 80 7.97 -11.04 6.26
C ASN A 80 8.72 -10.49 7.47
N GLU A 81 9.33 -9.31 7.35
CA GLU A 81 9.98 -8.62 8.46
C GLU A 81 8.96 -8.16 9.50
N ILE A 82 7.84 -7.56 9.06
CA ILE A 82 6.89 -6.94 9.99
C ILE A 82 5.82 -7.88 10.54
N ARG A 83 5.64 -9.09 9.98
CA ARG A 83 4.51 -9.99 10.30
C ARG A 83 4.40 -10.32 11.79
N ALA A 84 5.53 -10.43 12.49
CA ALA A 84 5.59 -10.79 13.91
C ALA A 84 5.48 -9.58 14.85
N LEU A 85 5.69 -8.35 14.34
CA LEU A 85 5.65 -7.12 15.15
C LEU A 85 4.23 -6.86 15.64
N GLN A 86 4.09 -6.41 16.89
CA GLN A 86 2.80 -6.31 17.56
C GLN A 86 2.38 -4.89 17.88
N THR A 87 3.30 -3.92 17.76
CA THR A 87 3.03 -2.52 18.08
C THR A 87 3.14 -1.62 16.86
N SER A 88 2.36 -0.54 16.85
CA SER A 88 2.43 0.46 15.78
C SER A 88 3.81 1.13 15.70
N ALA A 89 4.51 1.29 16.84
CA ALA A 89 5.85 1.86 16.90
C ALA A 89 6.91 0.95 16.24
N GLU A 90 6.87 -0.36 16.51
CA GLU A 90 7.77 -1.32 15.84
C GLU A 90 7.56 -1.34 14.32
N ILE A 91 6.30 -1.33 13.88
CA ILE A 91 5.95 -1.27 12.45
C ILE A 91 6.49 0.00 11.80
N ALA A 92 6.29 1.16 12.44
CA ALA A 92 6.78 2.43 11.93
C ALA A 92 8.32 2.46 11.86
N ALA A 93 9.01 1.94 12.88
CA ALA A 93 10.46 1.83 12.90
C ALA A 93 11.00 0.89 11.80
N ALA A 94 10.31 -0.22 11.52
CA ALA A 94 10.69 -1.14 10.46
C ALA A 94 10.56 -0.52 9.07
N ILE A 95 9.42 0.11 8.77
CA ILE A 95 9.21 0.81 7.49
C ILE A 95 10.21 1.98 7.34
N GLY A 96 10.59 2.65 8.42
CA GLY A 96 11.54 3.76 8.40
C GLY A 96 12.98 3.39 7.98
N ARG A 97 13.31 2.09 7.91
CA ARG A 97 14.63 1.61 7.44
C ARG A 97 14.70 1.39 5.91
N TYR A 98 13.57 1.45 5.23
CA TYR A 98 13.43 1.31 3.77
C TYR A 98 13.31 2.69 3.12
#